data_AF-A0A661ZE94-F1
#
_entry.id   AF-A0A661ZE94-F1
#
_cell.length_a   1.000
_cell.length_b   1.000
_cell.length_c   1.000
_cell.angle_alpha   90.00
_cell.angle_beta   90.00
_cell.angle_gamma   90.00
#
_symmetry.space_group_name_H-M   'P 1'
#
loop_
_entity.id
_entity.type
_entity.pdbx_description
1 polymer ?
#
loop_
_entity_poly.entity_id
_entity_poly.type
_entity_poly.pdbx_seq_one_letter_code
_entity_poly.pdbx_strand_id
1 'polypeptide(L)'
;MNETAEKYNQLGKEKIKSGNYDKALEYFSKAISVKNDYVNAYCNRGNCYSDLGEKEKAIKDYNKAIAINPDFVPAYYNRGTYYFNKGDADNAIKDFTKVINLKAENNFLVLSYIERAKSFYGKKMFENVFSDLESALEIDSDNAKIYGMIGALKGNLGLYEEALSAFSKAVDLEPENIKYYIERIKVNRYLKKYSDVINDYKKIKYSNLIDFESDKAMMFLKEDFAKLLVSGNKQATSLEEIPEGIGEFGLTATNPVPVKGLVNDRIYLNKLRTVEGKKVEYIRLSSTKTQNIEMPVDIYKISVDGSYLTKIYISPYHKKTSTKAPKGFNLIS
;
A
#
# COMPACT_ATOMS: atom_id res chain seq x y z
N MET A 1 4.99 -24.98 43.91
CA MET A 1 4.67 -24.98 42.46
C MET A 1 5.94 -25.36 41.73
N ASN A 2 5.95 -26.47 40.97
CA ASN A 2 7.15 -26.88 40.25
C ASN A 2 7.50 -25.84 39.18
N GLU A 3 8.73 -25.32 39.22
CA GLU A 3 9.27 -24.35 38.28
C GLU A 3 9.66 -25.08 36.99
N THR A 4 8.73 -25.12 36.02
CA THR A 4 8.98 -25.81 34.75
C THR A 4 9.58 -24.87 33.70
N ALA A 5 10.28 -25.45 32.73
CA ALA A 5 10.84 -24.70 31.61
C ALA A 5 9.74 -23.99 30.79
N GLU A 6 8.55 -24.60 30.68
CA GLU A 6 7.39 -24.00 30.02
C GLU A 6 6.95 -22.72 30.73
N LYS A 7 6.89 -22.74 32.07
CA LYS A 7 6.50 -21.57 32.87
C LYS A 7 7.46 -20.40 32.64
N TYR A 8 8.76 -20.64 32.74
CA TYR A 8 9.75 -19.59 32.48
C TYR A 8 9.70 -19.08 31.04
N ASN A 9 9.48 -19.96 30.06
CA ASN A 9 9.31 -19.52 28.68
C ASN A 9 8.05 -18.66 28.47
N GLN A 10 6.94 -18.95 29.15
CA GLN A 10 5.76 -18.07 29.10
C GLN A 10 6.04 -16.71 29.75
N LEU A 11 6.69 -16.69 30.92
CA LEU A 11 7.12 -15.44 31.56
C LEU A 11 8.04 -14.62 30.65
N GLY A 12 8.96 -15.26 29.93
CA GLY A 12 9.81 -14.59 28.93
C GLY A 12 8.98 -13.93 27.82
N LYS A 13 8.01 -14.64 27.25
CA LYS A 13 7.09 -14.10 26.23
C LYS A 13 6.26 -12.93 26.76
N GLU A 14 5.80 -12.98 28.01
CA GLU A 14 5.09 -11.86 28.64
C GLU A 14 5.98 -10.63 28.78
N LYS A 15 7.26 -10.80 29.13
CA LYS A 15 8.20 -9.68 29.23
C LYS A 15 8.51 -9.04 27.88
N ILE A 16 8.57 -9.80 26.79
CA ILE A 16 8.62 -9.24 25.43
C ILE A 16 7.38 -8.36 25.18
N LYS A 17 6.17 -8.83 25.51
CA LYS A 17 4.94 -8.03 25.32
C LYS A 17 4.95 -6.72 26.11
N SER A 18 5.62 -6.68 27.26
CA SER A 18 5.82 -5.46 28.05
C SER A 18 7.05 -4.63 27.64
N GLY A 19 7.74 -5.01 26.55
CA GLY A 19 8.95 -4.33 26.06
C GLY A 19 10.20 -4.54 26.92
N ASN A 20 10.16 -5.44 27.90
CA ASN A 20 11.29 -5.72 28.80
C ASN A 20 12.10 -6.92 28.30
N TYR A 21 12.93 -6.67 27.29
CA TYR A 21 13.74 -7.69 26.63
C TYR A 21 14.79 -8.31 27.56
N ASP A 22 15.41 -7.54 28.46
CA ASP A 22 16.40 -8.07 29.40
C ASP A 22 15.82 -9.15 30.32
N LYS A 23 14.65 -8.89 30.91
CA LYS A 23 13.96 -9.90 31.73
C LYS A 23 13.48 -11.08 30.89
N ALA A 24 13.12 -10.85 29.62
CA ALA A 24 12.76 -11.95 28.74
C ALA A 24 13.94 -12.89 28.51
N LEU A 25 15.14 -12.35 28.23
CA LEU A 25 16.38 -13.11 28.09
C LEU A 25 16.72 -13.92 29.35
N GLU A 26 16.55 -13.31 30.53
CA GLU A 26 16.76 -13.99 31.82
C GLU A 26 15.80 -15.20 31.94
N TYR A 27 14.51 -15.00 31.68
CA TYR A 27 13.52 -16.07 31.77
C TYR A 27 13.73 -17.18 30.74
N PHE A 28 14.06 -16.87 29.49
CA PHE A 28 14.39 -17.91 28.52
C PHE A 28 15.66 -18.67 28.90
N SER A 29 16.65 -17.99 29.48
CA SER A 29 17.87 -18.64 29.97
C SER A 29 17.58 -19.56 31.17
N LYS A 30 16.68 -19.16 32.07
CA LYS A 30 16.16 -20.05 33.14
C LYS A 30 15.40 -21.25 32.59
N ALA A 31 14.57 -21.06 31.56
CA ALA A 31 13.89 -22.16 30.90
C ALA A 31 14.90 -23.19 30.33
N ILE A 32 15.97 -22.70 29.70
CA ILE A 32 17.06 -23.54 29.16
C ILE A 32 17.85 -24.22 30.28
N SER A 33 18.10 -23.57 31.42
CA SER A 33 18.81 -24.20 32.55
C SER A 33 17.98 -25.29 33.23
N VAL A 34 16.64 -25.13 33.28
CA VAL A 34 15.73 -26.15 33.78
C VAL A 34 15.61 -27.33 32.81
N LYS A 35 15.55 -27.05 31.50
CA LYS A 35 15.45 -28.06 30.45
C LYS A 35 16.32 -27.67 29.24
N ASN A 36 17.49 -28.30 29.14
CA ASN A 36 18.54 -27.97 28.17
C ASN A 36 18.20 -28.30 26.71
N ASP A 37 17.16 -29.09 26.47
CA ASP A 37 16.64 -29.48 25.16
C ASP A 37 15.31 -28.76 24.83
N TYR A 38 14.95 -27.74 25.60
CA TYR A 38 13.69 -27.02 25.38
C TYR A 38 13.79 -26.04 24.21
N VAL A 39 13.51 -26.55 23.00
CA VAL A 39 13.64 -25.85 21.71
C VAL A 39 12.91 -24.50 21.65
N ASN A 40 11.74 -24.41 22.27
CA ASN A 40 10.96 -23.17 22.32
C ASN A 40 11.73 -22.03 23.01
N ALA A 41 12.45 -22.33 24.10
CA ALA A 41 13.19 -21.31 24.83
C ALA A 41 14.41 -20.81 24.04
N TYR A 42 15.11 -21.70 23.33
CA TYR A 42 16.17 -21.29 22.39
C TYR A 42 15.62 -20.40 21.28
N CYS A 43 14.53 -20.82 20.62
CA CYS A 43 13.96 -20.02 19.53
C CYS A 43 13.43 -18.66 20.01
N ASN A 44 12.72 -18.61 21.13
CA ASN A 44 12.21 -17.35 21.69
C ASN A 44 13.35 -16.43 22.17
N ARG A 45 14.41 -16.97 22.75
CA ARG A 45 15.60 -16.19 23.12
C ARG A 45 16.33 -15.67 21.88
N GLY A 46 16.41 -16.49 20.83
CA GLY A 46 16.94 -16.07 19.53
C GLY A 46 16.16 -14.91 18.93
N ASN A 47 14.82 -14.96 18.97
CA ASN A 47 13.97 -13.84 18.54
C ASN A 47 14.23 -12.58 19.36
N CYS A 48 14.30 -12.71 20.69
CA CYS A 48 14.61 -11.61 21.58
C CYS A 48 15.97 -10.97 21.26
N TYR A 49 17.00 -11.77 20.98
CA TYR A 49 18.30 -11.28 20.52
C TYR A 49 18.20 -10.58 19.16
N SER A 50 17.41 -11.12 18.22
CA SER A 50 17.19 -10.49 16.92
C SER A 50 16.55 -9.11 17.05
N ASP A 51 15.53 -8.96 17.91
CA ASP A 51 14.84 -7.69 18.18
C ASP A 51 15.78 -6.65 18.81
N LEU A 52 16.72 -7.10 19.64
CA LEU A 52 17.78 -6.28 20.24
C LEU A 52 18.95 -5.98 19.28
N GLY A 53 18.94 -6.55 18.06
CA GLY A 53 20.04 -6.42 17.10
C GLY A 53 21.27 -7.27 17.43
N GLU A 54 21.20 -8.18 18.41
CA GLU A 54 22.25 -9.13 18.79
C GLU A 54 22.25 -10.37 17.87
N LYS A 55 22.54 -10.10 16.60
CA LYS A 55 22.36 -10.97 15.45
C LYS A 55 23.08 -12.33 15.55
N GLU A 56 24.32 -12.35 16.02
CA GLU A 56 25.14 -13.56 16.12
C GLU A 56 24.62 -14.50 17.22
N LYS A 57 24.12 -13.93 18.32
CA LYS A 57 23.50 -14.70 19.41
C LYS A 57 22.17 -15.31 18.95
N ALA A 58 21.38 -14.56 18.17
CA ALA A 58 20.14 -15.07 17.59
C ALA A 58 20.38 -16.32 16.72
N ILE A 59 21.34 -16.25 15.78
CA ILE A 59 21.70 -17.41 14.93
C ILE A 59 22.17 -18.59 15.78
N LYS A 60 23.01 -18.35 16.80
CA LYS A 60 23.51 -19.43 17.66
C LYS A 60 22.35 -20.17 18.34
N ASP A 61 21.36 -19.45 18.83
CA ASP A 61 20.17 -20.03 19.46
C ASP A 61 19.25 -20.75 18.45
N TYR A 62 19.05 -20.20 17.25
CA TYR A 62 18.31 -20.92 16.19
C TYR A 62 19.01 -22.20 15.77
N ASN A 63 20.34 -22.16 15.60
CA ASN A 63 21.14 -23.34 15.29
C ASN A 63 21.03 -24.39 16.40
N LYS A 64 21.02 -23.97 17.67
CA LYS A 64 20.85 -24.87 18.79
C LYS A 64 19.46 -25.51 18.80
N ALA A 65 18.40 -24.73 18.55
CA ALA A 65 17.04 -25.25 18.42
C ALA A 65 16.92 -26.30 17.30
N ILE A 66 17.50 -26.01 16.13
CA ILE A 66 17.55 -26.94 14.98
C ILE A 66 18.36 -28.19 15.29
N ALA A 67 19.49 -28.07 15.99
CA ALA A 67 20.30 -29.22 16.37
C ALA A 67 19.59 -30.15 17.37
N ILE A 68 18.74 -29.60 18.24
CA ILE A 68 17.94 -30.38 19.19
C ILE A 68 16.73 -31.02 18.48
N ASN A 69 16.03 -30.26 17.65
CA ASN A 69 14.90 -30.74 16.87
C ASN A 69 15.03 -30.28 15.39
N PRO A 70 15.50 -31.15 14.49
CA PRO A 70 15.67 -30.86 13.06
C PRO A 70 14.39 -30.57 12.29
N ASP A 71 13.22 -30.76 12.91
CA ASP A 71 11.91 -30.51 12.31
C ASP A 71 11.21 -29.30 12.97
N PHE A 72 11.93 -28.56 13.83
CA PHE A 72 11.39 -27.38 14.50
C PHE A 72 11.28 -26.17 13.56
N VAL A 73 10.17 -26.12 12.83
CA VAL A 73 9.83 -25.11 11.82
C VAL A 73 10.13 -23.66 12.23
N PRO A 74 9.74 -23.18 13.44
CA PRO A 74 9.94 -21.77 13.79
C PRO A 74 11.41 -21.33 13.75
N ALA A 75 12.36 -22.22 14.08
CA ALA A 75 13.78 -21.87 14.03
C ALA A 75 14.29 -21.70 12.60
N TYR A 76 13.85 -22.53 11.65
CA TYR A 76 14.18 -22.34 10.23
C TYR A 76 13.57 -21.05 9.68
N TYR A 77 12.29 -20.81 9.95
CA TYR A 77 11.63 -19.58 9.48
C TYR A 77 12.30 -18.31 10.00
N ASN A 78 12.62 -18.26 11.30
CA ASN A 78 13.25 -17.08 11.91
C ASN A 78 14.69 -16.89 11.42
N ARG A 79 15.46 -17.97 11.26
CA ARG A 79 16.83 -17.91 10.72
C ARG A 79 16.84 -17.56 9.22
N GLY A 80 15.91 -18.06 8.43
CA GLY A 80 15.72 -17.67 7.03
C GLY A 80 15.38 -16.18 6.89
N THR A 81 14.47 -15.68 7.72
CA THR A 81 14.13 -14.24 7.78
C THR A 81 15.36 -13.39 8.13
N TYR A 82 16.18 -13.85 9.08
CA TYR A 82 17.45 -13.20 9.39
C TYR A 82 18.37 -13.12 8.18
N TYR A 83 18.59 -14.24 7.47
CA TYR A 83 19.46 -14.28 6.29
C TYR A 83 18.95 -13.37 5.17
N PHE A 84 17.63 -13.37 4.93
CA PHE A 84 17.00 -12.46 3.98
C PHE A 84 17.30 -10.99 4.31
N ASN A 85 17.13 -10.58 5.57
CA ASN A 85 17.40 -9.21 6.02
C ASN A 85 18.89 -8.83 5.97
N LYS A 86 19.80 -9.80 5.91
CA LYS A 86 21.24 -9.61 5.69
C LYS A 86 21.61 -9.56 4.21
N GLY A 87 20.67 -9.82 3.29
CA GLY A 87 20.93 -9.96 1.87
C GLY A 87 21.52 -11.32 1.47
N ASP A 88 21.58 -12.27 2.40
CA ASP A 88 22.03 -13.64 2.13
C ASP A 88 20.86 -14.47 1.61
N ALA A 89 20.54 -14.27 0.33
CA ALA A 89 19.42 -14.92 -0.33
C ALA A 89 19.57 -16.45 -0.37
N ASP A 90 20.79 -16.97 -0.47
CA ASP A 90 21.03 -18.42 -0.60
C ASP A 90 20.68 -19.17 0.69
N ASN A 91 21.13 -18.67 1.85
CA ASN A 91 20.77 -19.28 3.12
C ASN A 91 19.29 -19.04 3.48
N ALA A 92 18.72 -17.89 3.09
CA ALA A 92 17.28 -17.64 3.24
C ALA A 92 16.44 -18.66 2.44
N ILE A 93 16.75 -18.85 1.16
CA ILE A 93 16.07 -19.81 0.28
C ILE A 93 16.17 -21.22 0.87
N LYS A 94 17.35 -21.62 1.34
CA LYS A 94 17.57 -22.93 1.95
C LYS A 94 16.68 -23.15 3.18
N ASP A 95 16.61 -22.18 4.07
CA ASP A 95 15.82 -22.30 5.31
C ASP A 95 14.31 -22.27 5.03
N PHE A 96 13.82 -21.38 4.17
CA PHE A 96 12.40 -21.37 3.78
C PHE A 96 12.01 -22.65 3.03
N THR A 97 12.90 -23.20 2.20
CA THR A 97 12.68 -24.50 1.55
C THR A 97 12.55 -25.62 2.56
N LYS A 98 13.35 -25.59 3.65
CA LYS A 98 13.20 -26.57 4.72
C LYS A 98 11.85 -26.43 5.43
N VAL A 99 11.35 -25.22 5.67
CA VAL A 99 9.99 -25.00 6.23
C VAL A 99 8.91 -25.61 5.31
N ILE A 100 9.01 -25.37 4.01
CA ILE A 100 8.06 -25.90 3.01
C ILE A 100 8.10 -27.44 2.97
N ASN A 101 9.30 -28.03 2.96
CA ASN A 101 9.47 -29.48 2.93
C ASN A 101 8.96 -30.18 4.20
N LEU A 102 9.01 -29.49 5.35
CA LEU A 102 8.45 -29.97 6.60
C LEU A 102 6.92 -29.93 6.63
N LYS A 103 6.26 -29.41 5.58
CA LYS A 103 4.80 -29.23 5.50
C LYS A 103 4.26 -28.54 6.75
N ALA A 104 4.88 -27.41 7.06
CA ALA A 104 4.49 -26.59 8.20
C ALA A 104 3.00 -26.23 8.16
N GLU A 105 2.44 -25.88 9.32
CA GLU A 105 1.10 -25.32 9.41
C GLU A 105 0.93 -24.12 8.46
N ASN A 106 -0.29 -23.94 7.95
CA ASN A 106 -0.60 -23.02 6.84
C ASN A 106 0.03 -21.62 7.00
N ASN A 107 0.06 -21.05 8.21
CA ASN A 107 0.65 -19.73 8.45
C ASN A 107 2.15 -19.67 8.11
N PHE A 108 2.96 -20.61 8.62
CA PHE A 108 4.38 -20.65 8.29
C PHE A 108 4.63 -21.01 6.83
N LEU A 109 3.75 -21.83 6.24
CA LEU A 109 3.87 -22.27 4.86
C LEU A 109 3.68 -21.11 3.87
N VAL A 110 2.58 -20.37 3.99
CA VAL A 110 2.30 -19.18 3.16
C VAL A 110 3.40 -18.14 3.32
N LEU A 111 3.78 -17.83 4.57
CA LEU A 111 4.86 -16.87 4.83
C LEU A 111 6.19 -17.32 4.23
N SER A 112 6.53 -18.61 4.31
CA SER A 112 7.79 -19.13 3.76
C SER A 112 7.83 -19.05 2.24
N TYR A 113 6.72 -19.33 1.55
CA TYR A 113 6.63 -19.10 0.11
C TYR A 113 6.84 -17.61 -0.22
N ILE A 114 6.18 -16.70 0.49
CA ILE A 114 6.32 -15.25 0.27
C ILE A 114 7.77 -14.77 0.50
N GLU A 115 8.40 -15.16 1.61
CA GLU A 115 9.77 -14.72 1.92
C GLU A 115 10.82 -15.39 1.01
N ARG A 116 10.58 -16.62 0.58
CA ARG A 116 11.41 -17.29 -0.43
C ARG A 116 11.27 -16.64 -1.81
N ALA A 117 10.04 -16.28 -2.22
CA ALA A 117 9.78 -15.51 -3.44
C ALA A 117 10.55 -14.18 -3.44
N LYS A 118 10.56 -13.44 -2.32
CA LYS A 118 11.36 -12.21 -2.21
C LYS A 118 12.86 -12.47 -2.33
N SER A 119 13.34 -13.58 -1.75
CA SER A 119 14.75 -13.98 -1.85
C SER A 119 15.12 -14.31 -3.31
N PHE A 120 14.25 -15.04 -4.03
CA PHE A 120 14.41 -15.29 -5.47
C PHE A 120 14.35 -14.01 -6.31
N TYR A 121 13.50 -13.05 -5.95
CA TYR A 121 13.43 -11.74 -6.61
C TYR A 121 14.77 -11.00 -6.50
N GLY A 122 15.40 -11.00 -5.32
CA GLY A 122 16.74 -10.45 -5.12
C GLY A 122 17.80 -11.09 -6.02
N LYS A 123 17.63 -12.38 -6.35
CA LYS A 123 18.47 -13.12 -7.32
C LYS A 123 17.99 -13.02 -8.77
N LYS A 124 16.93 -12.26 -9.06
CA LYS A 124 16.29 -12.13 -10.38
C LYS A 124 15.77 -13.46 -10.97
N MET A 125 15.46 -14.44 -10.11
CA MET A 125 14.94 -15.75 -10.51
C MET A 125 13.41 -15.69 -10.61
N PHE A 126 12.89 -14.94 -11.58
CA PHE A 126 11.47 -14.55 -11.63
C PHE A 126 10.48 -15.72 -11.76
N GLU A 127 10.85 -16.80 -12.45
CA GLU A 127 10.03 -18.02 -12.54
C GLU A 127 9.76 -18.62 -11.16
N ASN A 128 10.79 -18.69 -10.31
CA ASN A 128 10.65 -19.17 -8.94
C ASN A 128 9.83 -18.20 -8.07
N VAL A 129 9.91 -16.89 -8.34
CA VAL A 129 9.05 -15.90 -7.66
C VAL A 129 7.59 -16.19 -7.96
N PHE A 130 7.22 -16.38 -9.23
CA PHE A 130 5.84 -16.69 -9.61
C PHE A 130 5.36 -18.00 -9.01
N SER A 131 6.15 -19.07 -9.15
CA SER A 131 5.81 -20.39 -8.60
C SER A 131 5.55 -20.36 -7.09
N ASP A 132 6.38 -19.63 -6.32
CA ASP A 132 6.18 -19.50 -4.88
C ASP A 132 4.93 -18.67 -4.54
N LEU A 133 4.68 -17.56 -5.25
CA LEU A 133 3.49 -16.74 -5.01
C LEU A 133 2.19 -17.47 -5.41
N GLU A 134 2.21 -18.27 -6.47
CA GLU A 134 1.09 -19.14 -6.87
C GLU A 134 0.84 -20.22 -5.82
N SER A 135 1.88 -20.90 -5.35
CA SER A 135 1.78 -21.90 -4.27
C SER A 135 1.22 -21.29 -2.98
N ALA A 136 1.55 -20.03 -2.69
CA ALA A 136 0.99 -19.31 -1.55
C ALA A 136 -0.51 -18.99 -1.74
N LEU A 137 -0.95 -18.64 -2.97
CA LEU A 137 -2.36 -18.42 -3.30
C LEU A 137 -3.19 -19.70 -3.34
N GLU A 138 -2.59 -20.86 -3.61
CA GLU A 138 -3.29 -22.15 -3.49
C GLU A 138 -3.72 -22.44 -2.04
N ILE A 139 -3.00 -21.90 -1.07
CA ILE A 139 -3.29 -22.06 0.37
C ILE A 139 -4.16 -20.91 0.88
N ASP A 140 -3.89 -19.69 0.44
CA ASP A 140 -4.58 -18.46 0.86
C ASP A 140 -5.00 -17.65 -0.38
N SER A 141 -6.10 -18.07 -1.00
CA SER A 141 -6.56 -17.54 -2.30
C SER A 141 -7.04 -16.10 -2.25
N ASP A 142 -7.35 -15.59 -1.07
CA ASP A 142 -7.91 -14.25 -0.82
C ASP A 142 -6.87 -13.30 -0.21
N ASN A 143 -5.58 -13.57 -0.45
CA ASN A 143 -4.48 -12.73 0.04
C ASN A 143 -4.18 -11.56 -0.91
N ALA A 144 -4.76 -10.39 -0.64
CA ALA A 144 -4.57 -9.17 -1.44
C ALA A 144 -3.08 -8.78 -1.62
N LYS A 145 -2.26 -9.00 -0.59
CA LYS A 145 -0.83 -8.68 -0.61
C LYS A 145 -0.09 -9.52 -1.65
N ILE A 146 -0.42 -10.80 -1.80
CA ILE A 146 0.20 -11.67 -2.81
C ILE A 146 -0.18 -11.19 -4.21
N TYR A 147 -1.46 -10.89 -4.46
CA TYR A 147 -1.88 -10.31 -5.74
C TYR A 147 -1.18 -8.98 -6.03
N GLY A 148 -1.01 -8.12 -5.03
CA GLY A 148 -0.22 -6.89 -5.17
C GLY A 148 1.24 -7.13 -5.53
N MET A 149 1.88 -8.17 -4.96
CA MET A 149 3.24 -8.58 -5.31
C MET A 149 3.35 -9.09 -6.74
N ILE A 150 2.40 -9.94 -7.18
CA ILE A 150 2.32 -10.44 -8.55
C ILE A 150 2.13 -9.27 -9.53
N GLY A 151 1.19 -8.37 -9.23
CA GLY A 151 0.91 -7.19 -10.06
C GLY A 151 2.15 -6.31 -10.23
N ALA A 152 2.87 -6.03 -9.14
CA ALA A 152 4.09 -5.23 -9.19
C ALA A 152 5.20 -5.89 -10.01
N LEU A 153 5.39 -7.21 -9.84
CA LEU A 153 6.39 -7.97 -10.60
C LEU A 153 6.06 -7.97 -12.09
N LYS A 154 4.83 -8.31 -12.47
CA LYS A 154 4.38 -8.34 -13.87
C LYS A 154 4.47 -6.95 -14.52
N GLY A 155 4.10 -5.90 -13.78
CA GLY A 155 4.23 -4.51 -14.23
C GLY A 155 5.69 -4.13 -14.53
N ASN A 156 6.63 -4.52 -13.67
CA ASN A 156 8.06 -4.30 -13.89
C ASN A 156 8.62 -5.07 -15.09
N LEU A 157 8.04 -6.23 -15.42
CA LEU A 157 8.40 -7.04 -16.58
C LEU A 157 7.69 -6.62 -17.87
N GLY A 158 6.82 -5.60 -17.83
CA GLY A 158 6.05 -5.13 -18.98
C GLY A 158 4.82 -5.97 -19.32
N LEU A 159 4.46 -6.95 -18.48
CA LEU A 159 3.27 -7.78 -18.60
C LEU A 159 2.05 -7.02 -18.05
N TYR A 160 1.70 -5.91 -18.68
CA TYR A 160 0.80 -4.91 -18.11
C TYR A 160 -0.65 -5.41 -17.93
N GLU A 161 -1.21 -6.16 -18.89
CA GLU A 161 -2.58 -6.66 -18.76
C GLU A 161 -2.73 -7.65 -17.59
N GLU A 162 -1.75 -8.54 -17.42
CA GLU A 162 -1.72 -9.47 -16.30
C GLU A 162 -1.47 -8.74 -14.97
N ALA A 163 -0.65 -7.69 -14.97
CA ALA A 163 -0.46 -6.83 -13.82
C ALA A 163 -1.75 -6.14 -13.40
N LEU A 164 -2.54 -5.63 -14.36
CA LEU A 164 -3.86 -5.05 -14.09
C LEU A 164 -4.82 -6.08 -13.49
N SER A 165 -4.83 -7.31 -14.02
CA SER A 165 -5.67 -8.38 -13.47
C SER A 165 -5.35 -8.64 -11.99
N ALA A 166 -4.06 -8.78 -11.66
CA ALA A 166 -3.61 -8.98 -10.30
C ALA A 166 -3.93 -7.77 -9.39
N PHE A 167 -3.67 -6.54 -9.83
CA PHE A 167 -4.02 -5.36 -9.02
C PHE A 167 -5.52 -5.19 -8.83
N SER A 168 -6.34 -5.53 -9.83
CA SER A 168 -7.80 -5.52 -9.68
C SER A 168 -8.25 -6.52 -8.64
N LYS A 169 -7.70 -7.74 -8.65
CA LYS A 169 -8.01 -8.72 -7.60
C LYS A 169 -7.57 -8.24 -6.22
N ALA A 170 -6.42 -7.58 -6.09
CA ALA A 170 -5.98 -6.98 -4.83
C ALA A 170 -6.91 -5.85 -4.35
N VAL A 171 -7.38 -5.00 -5.26
CA VAL A 171 -8.37 -3.95 -4.98
C VAL A 171 -9.71 -4.53 -4.54
N ASP A 172 -10.17 -5.62 -5.17
CA ASP A 172 -11.44 -6.26 -4.81
C ASP A 172 -11.39 -6.87 -3.40
N LEU A 173 -10.22 -7.36 -2.98
CA LEU A 173 -10.00 -7.97 -1.66
C LEU A 173 -9.77 -6.94 -0.55
N GLU A 174 -9.04 -5.86 -0.82
CA GLU A 174 -8.76 -4.76 0.13
C GLU A 174 -9.07 -3.40 -0.52
N PRO A 175 -10.36 -3.04 -0.69
CA PRO A 175 -10.79 -1.83 -1.40
C PRO A 175 -10.38 -0.53 -0.71
N GLU A 176 -10.05 -0.56 0.58
CA GLU A 176 -9.52 0.56 1.36
C GLU A 176 -8.00 0.76 1.16
N ASN A 177 -7.29 -0.23 0.62
CA ASN A 177 -5.85 -0.16 0.44
C ASN A 177 -5.49 0.65 -0.83
N ILE A 178 -5.31 1.96 -0.64
CA ILE A 178 -5.02 2.92 -1.72
C ILE A 178 -3.77 2.56 -2.55
N LYS A 179 -2.84 1.79 -1.98
CA LYS A 179 -1.60 1.41 -2.67
C LYS A 179 -1.89 0.62 -3.95
N TYR A 180 -2.87 -0.30 -3.92
CA TYR A 180 -3.19 -1.09 -5.11
C TYR A 180 -3.78 -0.25 -6.23
N TYR A 181 -4.61 0.75 -5.91
CA TYR A 181 -5.10 1.72 -6.88
C TYR A 181 -3.97 2.54 -7.48
N ILE A 182 -3.01 3.00 -6.67
CA ILE A 182 -1.85 3.75 -7.15
C ILE A 182 -1.01 2.91 -8.11
N GLU A 183 -0.73 1.64 -7.78
CA GLU A 183 0.02 0.76 -8.67
C GLU A 183 -0.77 0.44 -9.95
N ARG A 184 -2.09 0.20 -9.86
CA ARG A 184 -2.96 0.00 -11.02
C ARG A 184 -3.01 1.23 -11.93
N ILE A 185 -3.07 2.44 -11.37
CA ILE A 185 -2.96 3.71 -12.09
C ILE A 185 -1.66 3.77 -12.88
N LYS A 186 -0.51 3.45 -12.28
CA LYS A 186 0.78 3.49 -12.99
C LYS A 186 0.74 2.58 -14.22
N VAL A 187 0.23 1.36 -14.09
CA VAL A 187 0.10 0.42 -15.21
C VAL A 187 -0.88 0.93 -16.27
N ASN A 188 -2.05 1.42 -15.87
CA ASN A 188 -3.04 1.98 -16.79
C ASN A 188 -2.51 3.22 -17.56
N ARG A 189 -1.65 4.04 -16.94
CA ARG A 189 -0.98 5.16 -17.62
C ARG A 189 -0.01 4.68 -18.70
N TYR A 190 0.75 3.62 -18.45
CA TYR A 190 1.60 3.01 -19.48
C TYR A 190 0.77 2.50 -20.67
N LEU A 191 -0.38 1.90 -20.40
CA LEU A 191 -1.32 1.43 -21.42
C LEU A 191 -2.21 2.52 -22.03
N LYS A 192 -2.06 3.78 -21.60
CA LYS A 192 -2.90 4.92 -22.01
C LYS A 192 -4.40 4.70 -21.78
N LYS A 193 -4.77 3.86 -20.81
CA LYS A 193 -6.15 3.61 -20.37
C LYS A 193 -6.62 4.70 -19.41
N TYR A 194 -6.69 5.95 -19.91
CA TYR A 194 -6.91 7.12 -19.05
C TYR A 194 -8.30 7.16 -18.38
N SER A 195 -9.31 6.49 -18.94
CA SER A 195 -10.61 6.30 -18.30
C SER A 195 -10.49 5.53 -16.97
N ASP A 196 -9.73 4.44 -16.98
CA ASP A 196 -9.53 3.58 -15.81
C ASP A 196 -8.67 4.29 -14.76
N VAL A 197 -7.65 5.03 -15.21
CA VAL A 197 -6.85 5.91 -14.35
C VAL A 197 -7.75 6.88 -13.57
N ILE A 198 -8.66 7.58 -14.27
CA ILE A 198 -9.59 8.53 -13.64
C ILE A 198 -10.53 7.84 -12.65
N ASN A 199 -11.02 6.64 -12.97
CA ASN A 199 -11.89 5.88 -12.07
C ASN A 199 -11.17 5.49 -10.78
N ASP A 200 -9.92 5.06 -10.86
CA ASP A 200 -9.10 4.74 -9.69
C ASP A 200 -8.83 5.98 -8.83
N TYR A 201 -8.55 7.13 -9.46
CA TYR A 201 -8.40 8.39 -8.74
C TYR A 201 -9.66 8.80 -7.98
N LYS A 202 -10.84 8.60 -8.56
CA LYS A 202 -12.10 8.85 -7.86
C LYS A 202 -12.21 7.99 -6.61
N LYS A 203 -11.90 6.69 -6.71
CA LYS A 203 -11.93 5.76 -5.56
C LYS A 203 -10.98 6.18 -4.45
N ILE A 204 -9.76 6.64 -4.78
CA ILE A 204 -8.82 7.19 -3.79
C ILE A 204 -9.39 8.44 -3.12
N LYS A 205 -10.05 9.35 -3.87
CA LYS A 205 -10.58 10.60 -3.29
C LYS A 205 -11.68 10.35 -2.26
N TYR A 206 -12.57 9.39 -2.52
CA TYR A 206 -13.70 9.11 -1.63
C TYR A 206 -13.27 8.41 -0.33
N SER A 207 -12.03 7.94 -0.20
CA SER A 207 -11.56 7.23 0.99
C SER A 207 -11.20 8.14 2.18
N ASN A 208 -11.35 9.48 2.07
CA ASN A 208 -11.06 10.47 3.13
C ASN A 208 -9.65 10.43 3.73
N LEU A 209 -8.71 9.70 3.10
CA LEU A 209 -7.34 9.54 3.58
C LEU A 209 -6.43 10.57 2.92
N ILE A 210 -6.05 11.59 3.68
CA ILE A 210 -5.05 12.60 3.29
C ILE A 210 -3.66 11.97 3.50
N ASP A 211 -3.18 11.18 2.53
CA ASP A 211 -1.80 10.70 2.51
C ASP A 211 -1.00 11.37 1.37
N PHE A 212 0.29 11.61 1.59
CA PHE A 212 1.21 12.27 0.65
C PHE A 212 1.26 11.57 -0.72
N GLU A 213 1.15 10.24 -0.74
CA GLU A 213 1.11 9.47 -1.99
C GLU A 213 -0.22 9.69 -2.73
N SER A 214 -1.34 9.91 -2.03
CA SER A 214 -2.61 10.32 -2.64
C SER A 214 -2.52 11.72 -3.28
N ASP A 215 -1.81 12.65 -2.63
CA ASP A 215 -1.60 14.01 -3.14
C ASP A 215 -0.72 14.03 -4.40
N LYS A 216 0.37 13.26 -4.41
CA LYS A 216 1.21 13.08 -5.60
C LYS A 216 0.43 12.45 -6.74
N ALA A 217 -0.35 11.42 -6.43
CA ALA A 217 -1.17 10.75 -7.43
C ALA A 217 -2.16 11.79 -8.02
N MET A 218 -2.84 12.57 -7.18
CA MET A 218 -3.78 13.63 -7.60
C MET A 218 -3.13 14.74 -8.43
N MET A 219 -1.83 15.00 -8.27
CA MET A 219 -1.10 15.97 -9.09
C MET A 219 -1.10 15.58 -10.58
N PHE A 220 -1.05 14.29 -10.90
CA PHE A 220 -1.04 13.79 -12.28
C PHE A 220 -2.42 13.71 -12.92
N LEU A 221 -3.49 13.73 -12.13
CA LEU A 221 -4.86 13.59 -12.61
C LEU A 221 -5.22 14.63 -13.67
N LYS A 222 -4.77 15.88 -13.53
CA LYS A 222 -5.01 16.94 -14.53
C LYS A 222 -4.37 16.63 -15.88
N GLU A 223 -3.16 16.07 -15.85
CA GLU A 223 -2.43 15.69 -17.05
C GLU A 223 -3.09 14.49 -17.74
N ASP A 224 -3.53 13.51 -16.96
CA ASP A 224 -4.19 12.31 -17.49
C ASP A 224 -5.59 12.62 -18.03
N PHE A 225 -6.33 13.56 -17.42
CA PHE A 225 -7.56 14.11 -18.00
C PHE A 225 -7.31 14.81 -19.33
N ALA A 226 -6.28 15.64 -19.42
CA ALA A 226 -5.92 16.30 -20.67
C ALA A 226 -5.59 15.28 -21.77
N LYS A 227 -4.82 14.24 -21.44
CA LYS A 227 -4.49 13.13 -22.35
C LYS A 227 -5.74 12.37 -22.82
N LEU A 228 -6.70 12.10 -21.93
CA LEU A 228 -7.99 11.50 -22.32
C LEU A 228 -8.72 12.37 -23.36
N LEU A 229 -8.84 13.68 -23.13
CA LEU A 229 -9.50 14.59 -24.06
C LEU A 229 -8.77 14.67 -25.42
N VAL A 230 -7.44 14.67 -25.41
CA VAL A 230 -6.61 14.70 -26.63
C VAL A 230 -6.78 13.43 -27.46
N SER A 231 -6.93 12.27 -26.82
CA SER A 231 -7.08 10.96 -27.47
C SER A 231 -8.37 10.78 -28.27
N GLY A 232 -9.30 11.74 -28.24
CA GLY A 232 -10.53 11.70 -29.02
C GLY A 232 -11.53 10.63 -28.57
N ASN A 233 -11.30 10.02 -27.39
CA ASN A 233 -12.18 9.01 -26.85
C ASN A 233 -13.50 9.67 -26.38
N LYS A 234 -14.48 9.69 -27.30
CA LYS A 234 -15.80 10.31 -27.10
C LYS A 234 -16.61 9.65 -25.98
N GLN A 235 -16.19 8.52 -25.39
CA GLN A 235 -16.89 7.93 -24.23
C GLN A 235 -16.90 8.80 -22.96
N ALA A 236 -16.16 9.93 -22.94
CA ALA A 236 -16.31 10.96 -21.92
C ALA A 236 -17.55 11.87 -22.11
N THR A 237 -18.56 11.45 -22.91
CA THR A 237 -19.71 12.28 -23.31
C THR A 237 -20.86 12.39 -22.32
N SER A 238 -20.90 11.65 -21.21
CA SER A 238 -21.92 11.89 -20.18
C SER A 238 -21.33 11.91 -18.78
N LEU A 239 -21.94 12.75 -17.95
CA LEU A 239 -21.53 13.16 -16.61
C LEU A 239 -22.58 12.66 -15.60
N GLU A 240 -23.24 11.56 -15.91
CA GLU A 240 -24.32 11.04 -15.07
C GLU A 240 -23.72 10.10 -14.02
N GLU A 241 -24.11 10.36 -12.78
CA GLU A 241 -23.82 9.60 -11.55
C GLU A 241 -22.48 9.88 -10.84
N ILE A 242 -22.30 11.14 -10.44
CA ILE A 242 -21.75 11.42 -9.10
C ILE A 242 -22.97 11.51 -8.17
N PRO A 243 -23.07 10.69 -7.10
CA PRO A 243 -24.20 10.77 -6.18
C PRO A 243 -24.34 12.18 -5.62
N GLU A 244 -25.58 12.69 -5.66
CA GLU A 244 -25.98 14.02 -5.25
C GLU A 244 -25.45 14.36 -3.86
N GLY A 245 -24.78 15.51 -3.79
CA GLY A 245 -24.23 16.06 -2.57
C GLY A 245 -23.64 17.42 -2.88
N ILE A 246 -24.54 18.38 -3.12
CA ILE A 246 -24.35 19.83 -3.37
C ILE A 246 -24.42 20.24 -4.85
N GLY A 247 -25.64 20.54 -5.30
CA GLY A 247 -26.01 21.67 -6.16
C GLY A 247 -25.59 21.62 -7.63
N GLU A 248 -26.48 21.14 -8.50
CA GLU A 248 -26.50 21.54 -9.91
C GLU A 248 -26.59 23.06 -10.03
N PHE A 249 -25.59 23.69 -10.64
CA PHE A 249 -25.80 24.92 -11.40
C PHE A 249 -25.56 24.58 -12.87
N GLY A 250 -26.66 24.33 -13.58
CA GLY A 250 -26.65 24.12 -15.02
C GLY A 250 -25.97 25.30 -15.72
N LEU A 251 -24.95 25.00 -16.52
CA LEU A 251 -24.43 25.93 -17.51
C LEU A 251 -24.21 25.15 -18.80
N THR A 252 -25.26 25.12 -19.62
CA THR A 252 -25.14 24.86 -21.05
C THR A 252 -24.20 25.88 -21.68
N ALA A 253 -23.27 25.39 -22.49
CA ALA A 253 -22.28 26.22 -23.17
C ALA A 253 -22.96 27.18 -24.15
N THR A 254 -22.79 28.49 -23.92
CA THR A 254 -22.58 29.54 -24.93
C THR A 254 -22.19 30.83 -24.19
N ASN A 255 -20.99 31.34 -24.45
CA ASN A 255 -20.40 32.59 -23.93
C ASN A 255 -20.08 32.67 -22.41
N PRO A 256 -19.02 33.44 -22.04
CA PRO A 256 -18.57 33.52 -20.65
C PRO A 256 -19.57 34.31 -19.81
N VAL A 257 -20.35 33.60 -19.00
CA VAL A 257 -21.20 34.22 -17.98
C VAL A 257 -20.32 34.55 -16.77
N PRO A 258 -20.34 35.78 -16.25
CA PRO A 258 -19.78 36.07 -14.94
C PRO A 258 -20.65 35.38 -13.89
N VAL A 259 -20.07 34.43 -13.14
CA VAL A 259 -20.76 33.67 -12.10
C VAL A 259 -21.10 34.61 -10.94
N LYS A 260 -22.31 35.19 -10.95
CA LYS A 260 -22.83 35.99 -9.82
C LYS A 260 -23.19 35.05 -8.67
N GLY A 261 -22.43 35.13 -7.58
CA GLY A 261 -22.72 34.41 -6.33
C GLY A 261 -21.48 34.05 -5.50
N LEU A 262 -20.27 34.13 -6.09
CA LEU A 262 -19.02 33.89 -5.40
C LEU A 262 -18.38 35.22 -5.01
N VAL A 263 -18.21 35.47 -3.71
CA VAL A 263 -17.54 36.68 -3.21
C VAL A 263 -16.07 36.34 -2.91
N ASN A 264 -15.17 36.99 -3.64
CA ASN A 264 -13.70 36.83 -3.67
C ASN A 264 -13.15 35.69 -4.55
N ASP A 265 -13.39 35.76 -5.85
CA ASP A 265 -12.64 34.98 -6.83
C ASP A 265 -11.21 35.53 -6.96
N ARG A 266 -10.22 34.65 -6.76
CA ARG A 266 -8.91 34.84 -7.40
C ARG A 266 -8.82 33.85 -8.56
N ILE A 267 -8.91 34.37 -9.78
CA ILE A 267 -8.69 33.59 -11.00
C ILE A 267 -7.18 33.52 -11.21
N TYR A 268 -6.61 32.34 -11.06
CA TYR A 268 -5.21 32.11 -11.43
C TYR A 268 -5.19 31.40 -12.78
N LEU A 269 -4.87 32.16 -13.82
CA LEU A 269 -4.59 31.60 -15.14
C LEU A 269 -3.24 30.88 -15.08
N ASN A 270 -3.26 29.56 -14.98
CA ASN A 270 -2.05 28.78 -14.86
C ASN A 270 -1.68 28.16 -16.20
N LYS A 271 -0.69 28.79 -16.83
CA LYS A 271 0.29 28.23 -17.78
C LYS A 271 -0.28 27.33 -18.90
N LEU A 272 -0.30 27.88 -20.12
CA LEU A 272 -0.41 27.11 -21.36
C LEU A 272 0.66 26.01 -21.38
N ARG A 273 0.26 24.76 -21.63
CA ARG A 273 1.17 23.63 -21.82
C ARG A 273 0.82 22.88 -23.10
N THR A 274 1.80 22.20 -23.67
CA THR A 274 1.57 21.29 -24.79
C THR A 274 1.49 19.87 -24.24
N VAL A 275 0.41 19.15 -24.57
CA VAL A 275 0.22 17.73 -24.21
C VAL A 275 -0.04 16.97 -25.51
N GLU A 276 0.82 15.99 -25.82
CA GLU A 276 0.76 15.21 -27.06
C GLU A 276 0.60 16.07 -28.33
N GLY A 277 1.33 17.19 -28.39
CA GLY A 277 1.32 18.11 -29.52
C GLY A 277 0.14 19.09 -29.58
N LYS A 278 -0.89 18.92 -28.74
CA LYS A 278 -2.02 19.84 -28.64
C LYS A 278 -1.82 20.89 -27.56
N LYS A 279 -2.27 22.13 -27.80
CA LYS A 279 -2.24 23.21 -26.80
C LYS A 279 -3.32 22.95 -25.76
N VAL A 280 -2.91 22.79 -24.51
CA VAL A 280 -3.81 22.59 -23.37
C VAL A 280 -3.72 23.78 -22.42
N GLU A 281 -4.86 24.41 -22.16
CA GLU A 281 -4.99 25.51 -21.22
C GLU A 281 -5.63 25.03 -19.91
N TYR A 282 -5.08 25.42 -18.76
CA TYR A 282 -5.61 25.10 -17.44
C TYR A 282 -5.99 26.40 -16.71
N ILE A 283 -7.28 26.61 -16.46
CA ILE A 283 -7.75 27.75 -15.67
C ILE A 283 -8.07 27.25 -14.27
N ARG A 284 -7.38 27.77 -13.24
CA ARG A 284 -7.69 27.49 -11.82
C ARG A 284 -8.55 28.61 -11.26
N LEU A 285 -9.79 28.30 -10.89
CA LEU A 285 -10.64 29.18 -10.10
C LEU A 285 -10.56 28.71 -8.65
N SER A 286 -10.05 29.54 -7.75
CA SER A 286 -10.08 29.24 -6.32
C SER A 286 -11.15 30.10 -5.65
N SER A 287 -12.15 29.47 -5.03
CA SER A 287 -13.10 30.16 -4.14
C SER A 287 -12.74 29.90 -2.68
N THR A 288 -12.82 30.94 -1.84
CA THR A 288 -12.38 30.88 -0.43
C THR A 288 -13.48 31.07 0.61
N LYS A 289 -14.77 31.17 0.25
CA LYS A 289 -15.83 31.33 1.26
C LYS A 289 -17.19 30.80 0.81
N THR A 290 -17.69 29.79 1.52
CA THR A 290 -19.13 29.55 1.73
C THR A 290 -19.42 29.76 3.21
N GLN A 291 -20.61 30.27 3.54
CA GLN A 291 -20.96 30.93 4.82
C GLN A 291 -20.64 30.18 6.13
N ASN A 292 -20.19 28.92 6.13
CA ASN A 292 -19.75 28.22 7.35
C ASN A 292 -18.57 27.24 7.18
N ILE A 293 -17.87 27.19 6.04
CA ILE A 293 -16.69 26.30 5.87
C ILE A 293 -15.63 26.99 4.99
N GLU A 294 -14.41 27.19 5.53
CA GLU A 294 -13.21 27.54 4.75
C GLU A 294 -12.67 26.27 4.06
N MET A 295 -13.28 25.84 2.97
CA MET A 295 -12.67 24.87 2.06
C MET A 295 -12.32 25.58 0.76
N PRO A 296 -11.03 25.78 0.45
CA PRO A 296 -10.64 26.27 -0.86
C PRO A 296 -11.03 25.21 -1.89
N VAL A 297 -11.94 25.56 -2.80
CA VAL A 297 -12.32 24.72 -3.93
C VAL A 297 -11.54 25.22 -5.15
N ASP A 298 -10.64 24.39 -5.66
CA ASP A 298 -9.98 24.66 -6.92
C ASP A 298 -10.76 24.04 -8.07
N ILE A 299 -11.37 24.86 -8.93
CA ILE A 299 -12.02 24.49 -10.18
C ILE A 299 -11.05 24.59 -11.34
N TYR A 300 -10.93 23.53 -12.12
CA TYR A 300 -10.10 23.50 -13.33
C TYR A 300 -10.96 23.50 -14.59
N LYS A 301 -10.70 24.43 -15.51
CA LYS A 301 -11.22 24.38 -16.88
C LYS A 301 -10.07 23.98 -17.81
N ILE A 302 -10.30 22.94 -18.62
CA ILE A 302 -9.32 22.42 -19.57
C ILE A 302 -9.83 22.70 -20.99
N SER A 303 -9.02 23.37 -21.82
CA SER A 303 -9.27 23.54 -23.26
C SER A 303 -8.19 22.83 -24.06
N VAL A 304 -8.55 22.26 -25.22
CA VAL A 304 -7.60 21.61 -26.14
C VAL A 304 -7.75 22.29 -27.50
N ASP A 305 -6.69 22.93 -27.99
CA ASP A 305 -6.64 23.68 -29.27
C ASP A 305 -7.81 24.67 -29.45
N GLY A 306 -8.21 25.34 -28.37
CA GLY A 306 -9.30 26.33 -28.37
C GLY A 306 -10.71 25.74 -28.29
N SER A 307 -10.87 24.42 -28.32
CA SER A 307 -12.14 23.74 -28.06
C SER A 307 -12.29 23.48 -26.55
N TYR A 308 -13.33 24.04 -25.94
CA TYR A 308 -13.61 23.90 -24.50
C TYR A 308 -14.35 22.59 -24.22
N LEU A 309 -13.69 21.65 -23.56
CA LEU A 309 -14.34 20.50 -22.92
C LEU A 309 -14.43 20.81 -21.42
N THR A 310 -15.39 21.65 -21.04
CA THR A 310 -15.56 22.09 -19.65
C THR A 310 -16.01 20.91 -18.78
N LYS A 311 -15.20 20.50 -17.79
CA LYS A 311 -15.69 19.78 -16.59
C LYS A 311 -14.89 20.20 -15.35
N ILE A 312 -15.65 20.41 -14.27
CA ILE A 312 -15.26 20.95 -12.97
C ILE A 312 -14.45 19.89 -12.22
N TYR A 313 -13.24 20.24 -11.79
CA TYR A 313 -12.52 19.47 -10.77
C TYR A 313 -12.67 20.21 -9.45
N ILE A 314 -12.86 19.53 -8.32
CA ILE A 314 -12.94 20.14 -6.99
C ILE A 314 -11.79 19.56 -6.19
N SER A 315 -10.70 20.32 -6.01
CA SER A 315 -9.66 19.94 -5.06
C SER A 315 -9.96 20.58 -3.70
N PRO A 316 -10.22 19.82 -2.63
CA PRO A 316 -10.17 20.37 -1.28
C PRO A 316 -8.69 20.64 -0.95
N TYR A 317 -8.33 21.91 -0.80
CA TYR A 317 -6.99 22.29 -0.35
C TYR A 317 -6.92 22.13 1.17
N HIS A 318 -6.05 21.27 1.71
CA HIS A 318 -5.77 21.27 3.14
C HIS A 318 -4.55 22.13 3.46
N LYS A 319 -4.78 23.19 4.26
CA LYS A 319 -3.75 23.99 4.94
C LYS A 319 -2.74 23.02 5.59
N LYS A 320 -1.45 23.18 5.28
CA LYS A 320 -0.38 22.75 6.20
C LYS A 320 -0.68 23.37 7.57
N THR A 321 -1.00 22.52 8.53
CA THR A 321 -0.91 22.71 9.98
C THR A 321 -0.72 24.17 10.45
N SER A 322 -1.83 24.84 10.78
CA SER A 322 -1.84 25.82 11.87
C SER A 322 -2.54 25.14 13.04
N THR A 323 -1.78 24.91 14.09
CA THR A 323 -2.20 24.33 15.37
C THR A 323 -3.31 25.16 15.99
N LYS A 324 -4.57 24.71 15.88
CA LYS A 324 -5.66 24.83 16.86
C LYS A 324 -6.98 24.44 16.20
N ALA A 325 -7.55 23.32 16.63
CA ALA A 325 -8.95 22.99 16.33
C ALA A 325 -9.87 23.95 17.11
N PRO A 326 -10.82 24.66 16.49
CA PRO A 326 -11.92 25.26 17.22
C PRO A 326 -12.92 24.15 17.60
N LYS A 327 -13.22 24.10 18.90
CA LYS A 327 -14.25 23.26 19.50
C LYS A 327 -15.63 23.64 18.97
N GLY A 328 -16.45 22.61 18.73
CA GLY A 328 -17.90 22.72 18.60
C GLY A 328 -18.38 22.87 17.17
N PHE A 329 -19.16 21.91 16.67
CA PHE A 329 -20.63 22.03 16.60
C PHE A 329 -21.26 20.71 16.16
N ASN A 330 -22.45 20.48 16.70
CA ASN A 330 -23.24 19.24 16.70
C ASN A 330 -23.85 18.87 15.34
N LEU A 331 -23.99 17.55 15.12
CA LEU A 331 -24.93 16.91 14.20
C LEU A 331 -26.36 17.35 14.48
N ILE A 332 -27.11 17.90 13.51
CA ILE A 332 -28.57 17.72 13.39
C ILE A 332 -29.02 17.82 11.91
N SER A 333 -29.73 16.74 11.51
CA SER A 333 -30.65 16.46 10.38
C SER A 333 -30.32 16.93 8.97
#